data_AF-A0A6G3ZT48-F1
#
_entry.id   AF-A0A6G3ZT48-F1
#
_cell.length_a   1.000
_cell.length_b   1.000
_cell.length_c   1.000
_cell.angle_alpha   90.00
_cell.angle_beta   90.00
_cell.angle_gamma   90.00
#
_symmetry.space_group_name_H-M   'P 1'
#
loop_
_entity.id
_entity.type
_entity.pdbx_description
1 polymer ?
#
loop_
_entity_poly.entity_id
_entity_poly.type
_entity_poly.pdbx_seq_one_letter_code
_entity_poly.pdbx_strand_id
1 'polypeptide(L)'
;MAREAWPTAKLASFTSWSPINHGIVEDGLNIHKESLPDQQLVASIEKYLTDNQDVKLLFMQLDEPDGSGHTHGYGPDSPEYLKAITTCDHLFGRVLESIEKLGLLADSLVILLTDHGGGGADKYSHGSDHPMDKQVFWSCVGSSIAAGTEIKQLSLVDTAAIVAYALGLQAPAVWDAKLPDSLFEVTMKKGVE
;
A
#
# COMPACT_ATOMS: atom_id res chain seq x y z
N MET A 1 7.17 7.48 -14.65
CA MET A 1 8.11 6.32 -14.66
C MET A 1 7.49 5.00 -15.10
N ALA A 2 6.53 4.38 -14.38
CA ALA A 2 6.10 3.01 -14.69
C ALA A 2 5.43 2.92 -16.08
N ARG A 3 4.54 3.85 -16.40
CA ARG A 3 3.92 3.93 -17.74
C ARG A 3 4.94 4.24 -18.85
N GLU A 4 5.96 5.03 -18.58
CA GLU A 4 7.02 5.33 -19.56
C GLU A 4 7.89 4.09 -19.83
N ALA A 5 8.25 3.35 -18.78
CA ALA A 5 9.01 2.10 -18.91
C ALA A 5 8.19 0.99 -19.55
N TRP A 6 6.88 0.93 -19.28
CA TRP A 6 5.97 -0.10 -19.79
C TRP A 6 4.68 0.51 -20.35
N PRO A 7 4.67 0.92 -21.63
CA PRO A 7 3.53 1.59 -22.25
C PRO A 7 2.22 0.80 -22.25
N THR A 8 2.29 -0.53 -22.19
CA THR A 8 1.14 -1.44 -22.26
C THR A 8 0.88 -2.21 -20.97
N ALA A 9 1.73 -2.09 -19.95
CA ALA A 9 1.53 -2.81 -18.69
C ALA A 9 0.21 -2.43 -18.02
N LYS A 10 -0.43 -3.40 -17.39
CA LYS A 10 -1.62 -3.17 -16.57
C LYS A 10 -1.20 -2.54 -15.25
N LEU A 11 -1.77 -1.37 -14.97
CA LEU A 11 -1.60 -0.61 -13.74
C LEU A 11 -2.99 -0.40 -13.17
N ALA A 12 -3.17 -0.59 -11.86
CA ALA A 12 -4.47 -0.50 -11.23
C ALA A 12 -4.43 0.27 -9.90
N SER A 13 -5.51 0.98 -9.61
CA SER A 13 -5.71 1.75 -8.39
C SER A 13 -7.14 1.57 -7.87
N PHE A 14 -7.25 0.96 -6.71
CA PHE A 14 -8.51 0.65 -6.04
C PHE A 14 -8.56 1.43 -4.73
N THR A 15 -9.51 2.36 -4.56
CA THR A 15 -9.55 3.21 -3.36
C THR A 15 -10.97 3.37 -2.84
N SER A 16 -11.17 3.20 -1.54
CA SER A 16 -12.46 3.52 -0.93
C SER A 16 -12.67 5.03 -0.82
N TRP A 17 -11.60 5.75 -0.48
CA TRP A 17 -11.59 7.20 -0.51
C TRP A 17 -11.33 7.68 -1.95
N SER A 18 -12.43 7.95 -2.67
CA SER A 18 -12.39 8.34 -4.08
C SER A 18 -11.50 9.54 -4.45
N PRO A 19 -11.25 10.55 -3.58
CA PRO A 19 -10.34 11.65 -3.91
C PRO A 19 -8.93 11.24 -4.31
N ILE A 20 -8.43 10.08 -3.89
CA ILE A 20 -7.13 9.56 -4.35
C ILE A 20 -7.17 9.34 -5.87
N ASN A 21 -8.17 8.62 -6.37
CA ASN A 21 -8.29 8.31 -7.80
C ASN A 21 -8.64 9.53 -8.66
N HIS A 22 -9.37 10.51 -8.11
CA HIS A 22 -9.82 11.70 -8.83
C HIS A 22 -8.87 12.91 -8.72
N GLY A 23 -8.02 12.97 -7.69
CA GLY A 23 -7.20 14.15 -7.38
C GLY A 23 -5.70 13.90 -7.30
N ILE A 24 -5.26 12.65 -7.07
CA ILE A 24 -3.85 12.31 -6.89
C ILE A 24 -3.34 11.44 -8.05
N VAL A 25 -4.01 10.33 -8.33
CA VAL A 25 -3.60 9.42 -9.41
C VAL A 25 -3.86 10.09 -10.76
N GLU A 26 -2.84 10.20 -11.60
CA GLU A 26 -2.95 10.95 -12.85
C GLU A 26 -3.96 10.32 -13.83
N ASP A 27 -4.63 11.17 -14.59
CA ASP A 27 -5.47 10.76 -15.71
C ASP A 27 -4.66 10.60 -17.01
N GLY A 28 -5.24 9.92 -18.00
CA GLY A 28 -4.60 9.73 -19.31
C GLY A 28 -3.46 8.70 -19.36
N LEU A 29 -3.12 8.07 -18.24
CA LEU A 29 -2.07 7.03 -18.17
C LEU A 29 -2.60 5.60 -18.34
N ASN A 30 -3.87 5.42 -18.74
CA ASN A 30 -4.52 4.12 -18.89
C ASN A 30 -4.34 3.24 -17.64
N ILE A 31 -4.63 3.80 -16.46
CA ILE A 31 -4.66 3.11 -15.18
C ILE A 31 -6.10 2.65 -14.96
N HIS A 32 -6.29 1.39 -14.59
CA HIS A 32 -7.59 0.88 -14.14
C HIS A 32 -7.91 1.51 -12.79
N LYS A 33 -8.95 2.33 -12.70
CA LYS A 33 -9.34 3.03 -11.47
C LYS A 33 -10.72 2.58 -11.02
N GLU A 34 -10.84 2.17 -9.76
CA GLU A 34 -12.12 1.90 -9.13
C GLU A 34 -12.18 2.51 -7.74
N SER A 35 -13.33 3.08 -7.41
CA SER A 35 -13.62 3.53 -6.04
C SER A 35 -14.96 3.02 -5.56
N LEU A 36 -14.93 2.23 -4.49
CA LEU A 36 -16.05 1.47 -3.93
C LEU A 36 -15.87 1.35 -2.41
N PRO A 37 -16.94 1.12 -1.63
CA PRO A 37 -16.80 0.81 -0.21
C PRO A 37 -15.92 -0.44 0.02
N ASP A 38 -15.13 -0.45 1.10
CA ASP A 38 -14.09 -1.45 1.42
C ASP A 38 -14.40 -2.90 1.03
N GLN A 39 -15.54 -3.43 1.47
CA GLN A 39 -15.92 -4.82 1.18
C GLN A 39 -16.18 -5.09 -0.31
N GLN A 40 -16.80 -4.14 -1.00
CA GLN A 40 -17.07 -4.22 -2.44
C GLN A 40 -15.78 -4.02 -3.24
N LEU A 41 -14.91 -3.12 -2.76
CA LEU A 41 -13.60 -2.86 -3.36
C LEU A 41 -12.74 -4.14 -3.34
N VAL A 42 -12.64 -4.83 -2.20
CA VAL A 42 -11.90 -6.09 -2.10
C VAL A 42 -12.46 -7.16 -3.03
N ALA A 43 -13.78 -7.32 -3.10
CA ALA A 43 -14.39 -8.27 -4.04
C ALA A 43 -14.06 -7.92 -5.50
N SER A 44 -13.99 -6.64 -5.84
CA SER A 44 -13.58 -6.19 -7.18
C SER A 44 -12.10 -6.48 -7.45
N ILE A 45 -11.22 -6.26 -6.47
CA ILE A 45 -9.79 -6.58 -6.56
C ILE A 45 -9.56 -8.08 -6.81
N GLU A 46 -10.23 -8.96 -6.04
CA GLU A 46 -10.12 -10.41 -6.22
C GLU A 46 -10.51 -10.84 -7.65
N LYS A 47 -11.60 -10.26 -8.18
CA LYS A 47 -12.02 -10.47 -9.56
C LYS A 47 -10.99 -9.94 -10.55
N TYR A 48 -10.51 -8.73 -10.35
CA TYR A 48 -9.52 -8.10 -11.23
C TYR A 48 -8.24 -8.94 -11.32
N LEU A 49 -7.71 -9.42 -10.18
CA LEU A 49 -6.52 -10.26 -10.14
C LEU A 49 -6.71 -11.58 -10.91
N THR A 50 -7.89 -12.19 -10.81
CA THR A 50 -8.23 -13.41 -11.56
C THR A 50 -8.18 -13.17 -13.07
N ASP A 51 -8.71 -12.03 -13.53
CA ASP A 51 -8.78 -11.66 -14.95
C ASP A 51 -7.46 -11.05 -15.47
N ASN A 52 -6.57 -10.59 -14.59
CA ASN A 52 -5.38 -9.78 -14.92
C ASN A 52 -4.14 -10.20 -14.11
N GLN A 53 -3.75 -11.46 -14.21
CA GLN A 53 -2.57 -12.01 -13.53
C GLN A 53 -1.23 -11.37 -13.96
N ASP A 54 -1.22 -10.61 -15.06
CA ASP A 54 -0.10 -9.83 -15.58
C ASP A 54 -0.08 -8.36 -15.09
N VAL A 55 -0.87 -8.03 -14.05
CA VAL A 55 -0.83 -6.70 -13.42
C VAL A 55 0.57 -6.41 -12.88
N LYS A 56 1.14 -5.28 -13.29
CA LYS A 56 2.52 -4.89 -12.95
C LYS A 56 2.60 -4.10 -11.65
N LEU A 57 1.59 -3.29 -11.38
CA LEU A 57 1.46 -2.46 -10.18
C LEU A 57 -0.02 -2.31 -9.83
N LEU A 58 -0.37 -2.64 -8.60
CA LEU A 58 -1.70 -2.47 -8.03
C LEU A 58 -1.60 -1.69 -6.73
N PHE A 59 -2.38 -0.62 -6.63
CA PHE A 59 -2.57 0.14 -5.41
C PHE A 59 -3.96 -0.16 -4.83
N MET A 60 -4.03 -0.33 -3.51
CA MET A 60 -5.25 -0.59 -2.76
C MET A 60 -5.29 0.33 -1.54
N GLN A 61 -6.40 1.03 -1.32
CA GLN A 61 -6.66 1.81 -0.11
C GLN A 61 -8.07 1.48 0.43
N LEU A 62 -8.12 1.13 1.71
CA LEU A 62 -9.35 0.97 2.50
C LEU A 62 -9.56 2.22 3.36
N ASP A 63 -10.82 2.64 3.54
CA ASP A 63 -11.19 3.84 4.31
C ASP A 63 -11.17 3.56 5.82
N GLU A 64 -11.52 2.34 6.22
CA GLU A 64 -11.33 1.90 7.60
C GLU A 64 -9.86 1.57 7.89
N PRO A 65 -9.37 1.75 9.14
CA PRO A 65 -10.15 2.07 10.34
C PRO A 65 -10.31 3.58 10.62
N ASP A 66 -9.92 4.45 9.69
CA ASP A 66 -9.95 5.90 9.91
C ASP A 66 -11.39 6.43 10.14
N GLY A 67 -12.34 6.02 9.29
CA GLY A 67 -13.74 6.38 9.44
C GLY A 67 -14.32 6.02 10.81
N SER A 68 -14.00 4.83 11.32
CA SER A 68 -14.36 4.43 12.69
C SER A 68 -13.63 5.24 13.76
N GLY A 69 -12.37 5.61 13.53
CA GLY A 69 -11.60 6.49 14.40
C GLY A 69 -12.25 7.88 14.56
N HIS A 70 -12.67 8.49 13.46
CA HIS A 70 -13.43 9.74 13.49
C HIS A 70 -14.79 9.62 14.20
N THR A 71 -15.49 8.50 14.01
CA THR A 71 -16.85 8.32 14.54
C THR A 71 -16.88 7.92 16.02
N HIS A 72 -15.95 7.05 16.44
CA HIS A 72 -15.97 6.40 17.75
C HIS A 72 -14.75 6.75 18.62
N GLY A 73 -13.77 7.46 18.05
CA GLY A 73 -12.51 7.80 18.68
C GLY A 73 -11.44 6.77 18.34
N TYR A 74 -10.22 7.24 18.11
CA TYR A 74 -9.06 6.39 17.89
C TYR A 74 -8.54 5.84 19.24
N GLY A 75 -7.90 4.68 19.18
CA GLY A 75 -7.15 4.12 20.30
C GLY A 75 -7.73 2.83 20.90
N PRO A 76 -7.01 2.22 21.84
CA PRO A 76 -7.32 0.89 22.37
C PRO A 76 -8.56 0.85 23.27
N ASP A 77 -9.06 2.01 23.71
CA ASP A 77 -10.26 2.15 24.53
C ASP A 77 -11.53 2.36 23.68
N SER A 78 -11.44 2.25 22.35
CA SER A 78 -12.55 2.33 21.39
C SER A 78 -12.82 0.95 20.76
N PRO A 79 -13.80 0.17 21.28
CA PRO A 79 -14.09 -1.17 20.77
C PRO A 79 -14.49 -1.19 19.28
N GLU A 80 -15.19 -0.16 18.82
CA GLU A 80 -15.62 -0.02 17.42
C GLU A 80 -14.42 0.20 16.49
N TYR A 81 -13.47 1.05 16.88
CA TYR A 81 -12.22 1.25 16.15
C TYR A 81 -11.40 -0.04 16.07
N LEU A 82 -11.27 -0.79 17.18
CA LEU A 82 -10.56 -2.07 17.18
C LEU A 82 -11.25 -3.13 16.31
N LYS A 83 -12.59 -3.12 16.26
CA LYS A 83 -13.37 -3.98 15.37
C LYS A 83 -13.16 -3.61 13.90
N ALA A 84 -13.05 -2.32 13.58
CA ALA A 84 -12.72 -1.86 12.23
C ALA A 84 -11.34 -2.35 11.80
N ILE A 85 -10.32 -2.24 12.67
CA ILE A 85 -8.98 -2.81 12.41
C ILE A 85 -9.07 -4.31 12.10
N THR A 86 -9.81 -5.07 12.91
CA THR A 86 -10.00 -6.52 12.69
C THR A 86 -10.72 -6.82 11.36
N THR A 87 -11.62 -5.93 10.93
CA THR A 87 -12.29 -6.05 9.64
C THR A 87 -11.32 -5.78 8.49
N CYS A 88 -10.49 -4.74 8.59
CA CYS A 88 -9.45 -4.43 7.61
C CYS A 88 -8.41 -5.54 7.47
N ASP A 89 -8.00 -6.15 8.58
CA ASP A 89 -7.10 -7.30 8.59
C ASP A 89 -7.66 -8.47 7.75
N HIS A 90 -8.92 -8.86 7.98
CA HIS A 90 -9.58 -9.88 7.16
C HIS A 90 -9.72 -9.49 5.68
N LEU A 91 -10.01 -8.22 5.40
CA LEU A 91 -10.17 -7.71 4.04
C LEU A 91 -8.85 -7.70 3.26
N PHE A 92 -7.76 -7.26 3.89
CA PHE A 92 -6.42 -7.37 3.33
C PHE A 92 -6.02 -8.85 3.14
N GLY A 93 -6.29 -9.69 4.13
CA GLY A 93 -6.01 -11.13 4.09
C GLY A 93 -6.65 -11.82 2.88
N ARG A 94 -7.89 -11.46 2.52
CA ARG A 94 -8.55 -11.94 1.31
C ARG A 94 -7.78 -11.63 0.02
N VAL A 95 -7.31 -10.39 -0.15
CA VAL A 95 -6.52 -9.99 -1.32
C VAL A 95 -5.20 -10.73 -1.35
N LEU A 96 -4.51 -10.83 -0.20
CA LEU A 96 -3.25 -11.57 -0.10
C LEU A 96 -3.43 -13.05 -0.44
N GLU A 97 -4.49 -13.70 0.08
CA GLU A 97 -4.83 -15.08 -0.26
C GLU A 97 -5.09 -15.26 -1.76
N SER A 98 -5.72 -14.30 -2.44
CA SER A 98 -5.90 -14.33 -3.89
C SER A 98 -4.56 -14.25 -4.63
N ILE A 99 -3.67 -13.36 -4.21
CA ILE A 99 -2.31 -13.25 -4.76
C ILE A 99 -1.55 -14.58 -4.58
N GLU A 100 -1.65 -15.21 -3.40
CA GLU A 100 -1.02 -16.50 -3.11
C GLU A 100 -1.61 -17.66 -3.93
N LYS A 101 -2.94 -17.78 -3.99
CA LYS A 101 -3.64 -18.84 -4.74
C LYS A 101 -3.36 -18.78 -6.25
N LEU A 102 -3.13 -17.58 -6.78
CA LEU A 102 -2.76 -17.36 -8.18
C LEU A 102 -1.23 -17.53 -8.42
N GLY A 103 -0.44 -17.77 -7.37
CA GLY A 103 1.01 -17.92 -7.46
C GLY A 103 1.78 -16.62 -7.72
N LEU A 104 1.11 -15.46 -7.60
CA LEU A 104 1.68 -14.15 -7.92
C LEU A 104 2.68 -13.67 -6.87
N LEU A 105 2.57 -14.14 -5.62
CA LEU A 105 3.46 -13.73 -4.52
C LEU A 105 4.93 -14.05 -4.80
N ALA A 106 5.23 -15.10 -5.57
CA ALA A 106 6.60 -15.52 -5.87
C ALA A 106 7.44 -14.45 -6.59
N ASP A 107 6.77 -13.58 -7.37
CA ASP A 107 7.38 -12.48 -8.14
C ASP A 107 6.80 -11.11 -7.75
N SER A 108 6.18 -10.99 -6.58
CA SER A 108 5.58 -9.76 -6.10
C SER A 108 6.25 -9.27 -4.82
N LEU A 109 6.27 -7.95 -4.66
CA LEU A 109 6.46 -7.28 -3.36
C LEU A 109 5.10 -6.77 -2.90
N VAL A 110 4.62 -7.26 -1.77
CA VAL A 110 3.42 -6.76 -1.10
C VAL A 110 3.86 -5.85 0.04
N ILE A 111 3.36 -4.62 0.07
CA ILE A 111 3.63 -3.64 1.13
C ILE A 111 2.30 -3.29 1.79
N LEU A 112 2.26 -3.32 3.12
CA LEU A 112 1.14 -2.87 3.94
C LEU A 112 1.62 -1.70 4.80
N LEU A 113 0.92 -0.58 4.73
CA LEU A 113 1.28 0.63 5.46
C LEU A 113 0.04 1.45 5.82
N THR A 114 0.19 2.38 6.76
CA THR A 114 -0.78 3.45 7.02
C THR A 114 -0.19 4.80 6.66
N ASP A 115 -1.04 5.73 6.24
CA ASP A 115 -0.67 7.10 5.88
C ASP A 115 -0.53 8.01 7.11
N HIS A 116 -1.35 7.78 8.14
CA HIS A 116 -1.25 8.43 9.44
C HIS A 116 -1.72 7.52 10.59
N GLY A 117 -1.65 8.05 11.81
CA GLY A 117 -2.39 7.52 12.96
C GLY A 117 -3.50 8.50 13.38
N GLY A 118 -3.96 8.47 14.63
CA GLY A 118 -5.00 9.38 15.09
C GLY A 118 -5.23 9.33 16.60
N GLY A 119 -6.07 10.23 17.10
CA GLY A 119 -6.42 10.31 18.51
C GLY A 119 -5.45 11.11 19.37
N GLY A 120 -4.48 11.81 18.76
CA GLY A 120 -3.44 12.54 19.46
C GLY A 120 -3.96 13.74 20.26
N ALA A 121 -3.86 14.94 19.69
CA ALA A 121 -4.35 16.15 20.36
C ALA A 121 -5.88 16.15 20.53
N ASP A 122 -6.59 15.41 19.67
CA ASP A 122 -8.03 15.18 19.72
C ASP A 122 -8.31 13.69 19.50
N LYS A 123 -9.08 13.09 20.40
CA LYS A 123 -9.45 11.67 20.36
C LYS A 123 -10.21 11.27 19.09
N TYR A 124 -10.88 12.20 18.42
CA TYR A 124 -11.72 11.95 17.25
C TYR A 124 -11.15 12.54 15.96
N SER A 125 -9.87 12.93 15.98
CA SER A 125 -9.20 13.55 14.84
C SER A 125 -7.75 13.12 14.72
N HIS A 126 -7.12 13.59 13.66
CA HIS A 126 -5.70 13.39 13.37
C HIS A 126 -5.13 14.64 12.68
N GLY A 127 -3.82 14.61 12.41
CA GLY A 127 -3.11 15.69 11.71
C GLY A 127 -2.32 16.64 12.61
N SER A 128 -2.39 16.45 13.94
CA SER A 128 -1.54 17.19 14.88
C SER A 128 -0.07 16.73 14.83
N ASP A 129 0.81 17.41 15.56
CA ASP A 129 2.21 16.99 15.76
C ASP A 129 2.36 15.93 16.87
N HIS A 130 1.24 15.44 17.42
CA HIS A 130 1.28 14.40 18.43
C HIS A 130 1.81 13.08 17.84
N PRO A 131 2.66 12.33 18.55
CA PRO A 131 3.23 11.07 18.04
C PRO A 131 2.18 10.05 17.57
N MET A 132 1.01 10.00 18.21
CA MET A 132 -0.09 9.11 17.79
C MET A 132 -0.64 9.43 16.39
N ASP A 133 -0.52 10.67 15.92
CA ASP A 133 -0.98 11.05 14.58
C ASP A 133 0.13 10.86 13.53
N LYS A 134 1.39 10.83 13.94
CA LYS A 134 2.57 10.82 13.06
C LYS A 134 3.27 9.46 12.94
N GLN A 135 3.16 8.59 13.94
CA GLN A 135 3.75 7.25 13.92
C GLN A 135 2.82 6.29 13.19
N VAL A 136 3.33 5.68 12.12
CA VAL A 136 2.56 4.85 11.20
C VAL A 136 3.07 3.43 11.15
N PHE A 137 2.20 2.51 10.73
CA PHE A 137 2.57 1.14 10.46
C PHE A 137 3.19 1.01 9.07
N TRP A 138 4.21 0.17 8.93
CA TRP A 138 4.77 -0.21 7.64
C TRP A 138 5.37 -1.62 7.73
N SER A 139 5.01 -2.48 6.79
CA SER A 139 5.58 -3.82 6.62
C SER A 139 5.55 -4.23 5.16
N CYS A 140 6.32 -5.25 4.81
CA CYS A 140 6.29 -5.82 3.49
C CYS A 140 6.71 -7.29 3.48
N VAL A 141 6.32 -8.00 2.42
CA VAL A 141 6.74 -9.37 2.14
C VAL A 141 6.99 -9.54 0.65
N GLY A 142 8.04 -10.27 0.30
CA GLY A 142 8.41 -10.58 -1.07
C GLY A 142 9.59 -11.53 -1.12
N SER A 143 9.83 -12.16 -2.26
CA SER A 143 10.87 -13.19 -2.42
C SER A 143 12.30 -12.67 -2.25
N SER A 144 12.50 -11.35 -2.34
CA SER A 144 13.80 -10.68 -2.16
C SER A 144 14.02 -10.11 -0.76
N ILE A 145 13.16 -10.42 0.22
CA ILE A 145 13.21 -9.88 1.58
C ILE A 145 13.27 -11.02 2.59
N ALA A 146 14.30 -11.03 3.44
CA ALA A 146 14.46 -12.03 4.50
C ALA A 146 13.30 -11.92 5.51
N ALA A 147 12.72 -13.05 5.90
CA ALA A 147 11.75 -13.07 6.99
C ALA A 147 12.39 -12.57 8.29
N GLY A 148 11.71 -11.65 8.99
CA GLY A 148 12.22 -11.04 10.21
C GLY A 148 13.23 -9.90 10.00
N THR A 149 13.39 -9.41 8.76
CA THR A 149 14.18 -8.20 8.48
C THR A 149 13.61 -7.01 9.24
N GLU A 150 14.44 -6.39 10.08
CA GLU A 150 14.12 -5.13 10.74
C GLU A 150 14.69 -3.94 9.96
N ILE A 151 13.83 -2.95 9.68
CA ILE A 151 14.24 -1.66 9.13
C ILE A 151 14.32 -0.66 10.29
N LYS A 152 15.54 -0.24 10.65
CA LYS A 152 15.75 0.63 11.81
C LYS A 152 15.28 2.07 11.60
N GLN A 153 15.32 2.56 10.36
CA GLN A 153 14.91 3.90 9.99
C GLN A 153 14.21 3.85 8.65
N LEU A 154 12.95 4.29 8.64
CA LEU A 154 12.12 4.40 7.46
C LEU A 154 11.27 5.65 7.58
N SER A 155 11.26 6.47 6.53
CA SER A 155 10.25 7.49 6.32
C SER A 155 9.17 6.97 5.37
N LEU A 156 7.94 7.41 5.51
CA LEU A 156 6.84 6.98 4.63
C LEU A 156 7.15 7.26 3.15
N VAL A 157 7.84 8.36 2.87
CA VAL A 157 8.24 8.75 1.51
C VAL A 157 9.24 7.77 0.88
N ASP A 158 10.00 7.03 1.69
CA ASP A 158 10.96 6.01 1.22
C ASP A 158 10.26 4.86 0.49
N THR A 159 8.96 4.65 0.76
CA THR A 159 8.13 3.65 0.06
C THR A 159 8.20 3.82 -1.45
N ALA A 160 8.26 5.06 -1.96
CA ALA A 160 8.37 5.31 -3.40
C ALA A 160 9.69 4.76 -3.98
N ALA A 161 10.80 4.95 -3.27
CA ALA A 161 12.11 4.42 -3.68
C ALA A 161 12.15 2.88 -3.59
N ILE A 162 11.52 2.29 -2.56
CA ILE A 162 11.40 0.83 -2.40
C ILE A 162 10.61 0.21 -3.56
N VAL A 163 9.45 0.79 -3.89
CA VAL A 163 8.60 0.32 -5.00
C VAL A 163 9.34 0.47 -6.34
N ALA A 164 9.98 1.61 -6.60
CA ALA A 164 10.76 1.82 -7.81
C ALA A 164 11.88 0.77 -7.94
N TYR A 165 12.63 0.53 -6.85
CA TYR A 165 13.69 -0.46 -6.84
C TYR A 165 13.18 -1.88 -7.08
N ALA A 166 12.09 -2.29 -6.42
CA ALA A 166 11.47 -3.61 -6.61
C ALA A 166 11.00 -3.83 -8.06
N LEU A 167 10.56 -2.75 -8.71
CA LEU A 167 10.16 -2.72 -10.12
C LEU A 167 11.35 -2.63 -11.09
N GLY A 168 12.60 -2.51 -10.60
CA GLY A 168 13.78 -2.32 -11.43
C GLY A 168 13.87 -0.95 -12.10
N LEU A 169 13.17 0.05 -11.55
CA LEU A 169 13.16 1.43 -12.04
C LEU A 169 14.16 2.29 -11.26
N GLN A 170 14.78 3.24 -11.94
CA GLN A 170 15.65 4.22 -11.31
C GLN A 170 14.79 5.30 -10.62
N ALA A 171 14.95 5.45 -9.31
CA ALA A 171 14.33 6.55 -8.56
C ALA A 171 14.83 7.92 -9.08
N PRO A 172 13.93 8.89 -9.35
CA PRO A 172 14.28 10.25 -9.72
C PRO A 172 15.15 10.92 -8.65
N ALA A 173 16.20 11.62 -9.10
CA ALA A 173 17.14 12.30 -8.19
C ALA A 173 16.51 13.44 -7.37
N VAL A 174 15.30 13.89 -7.73
CA VAL A 174 14.55 14.93 -7.02
C VAL A 174 13.71 14.40 -5.86
N TRP A 175 13.62 13.08 -5.69
CA TRP A 175 12.92 12.50 -4.55
C TRP A 175 13.75 12.59 -3.28
N ASP A 176 13.12 12.99 -2.17
CA ASP A 176 13.73 12.90 -0.84
C ASP A 176 13.80 11.45 -0.33
N ALA A 177 13.08 10.53 -1.00
CA ALA A 177 12.99 9.12 -0.70
C ALA A 177 14.35 8.40 -0.80
N LYS A 178 14.62 7.52 0.15
CA LYS A 178 15.84 6.72 0.24
C LYS A 178 15.51 5.23 0.20
N LEU A 179 16.37 4.46 -0.45
CA LEU A 179 16.30 3.00 -0.39
C LEU A 179 17.00 2.52 0.89
N PRO A 180 16.34 1.80 1.81
CA PRO A 180 17.02 1.27 3.00
C PRO A 180 18.02 0.18 2.63
N ASP A 181 19.28 0.33 3.06
CA ASP A 181 20.39 -0.57 2.71
C ASP A 181 20.15 -2.05 3.09
N SER A 182 19.34 -2.30 4.12
CA SER A 182 19.15 -3.64 4.70
C SER A 182 17.86 -4.33 4.25
N LEU A 183 17.05 -3.73 3.37
CA LEU A 183 15.74 -4.29 3.04
C LEU A 183 15.80 -5.49 2.09
N PHE A 184 16.64 -5.39 1.06
CA PHE A 184 16.70 -6.40 0.00
C PHE A 184 17.92 -7.31 0.17
N GLU A 185 17.71 -8.63 0.09
CA GLU A 185 18.77 -9.63 0.09
C GLU A 185 19.54 -9.60 -1.24
N VAL A 186 20.61 -8.80 -1.28
CA VAL A 186 21.54 -8.63 -2.41
C VAL A 186 20.90 -7.97 -3.64
N THR A 187 21.61 -6.97 -4.18
CA THR A 187 21.22 -6.16 -5.33
C THR A 187 20.61 -7.01 -6.45
N MET A 188 19.34 -6.74 -6.80
CA MET A 188 18.66 -7.39 -7.92
C MET A 188 19.59 -7.35 -9.12
N LYS A 189 19.83 -8.52 -9.75
CA LYS A 189 20.63 -8.59 -10.98
C LYS A 189 20.05 -7.58 -11.96
N LYS A 190 20.83 -6.56 -12.31
CA LYS A 190 20.52 -5.66 -13.42
C LYS A 190 20.06 -6.52 -14.59
N GLY A 191 18.86 -6.22 -15.10
CA GLY A 191 18.18 -7.00 -16.11
C GLY A 191 19.12 -7.38 -17.26
N VAL A 192 19.00 -8.63 -17.71
CA VAL A 192 19.60 -9.07 -18.98
C VAL A 192 18.93 -8.27 -20.09
N GLU A 193 19.76 -7.73 -20.97
CA GLU A 193 19.42 -6.98 -22.20
C GLU A 193 18.40 -7.70 -23.10
#